data_AF-A0A945UJA1-F1
#
_entry.id   AF-A0A945UJA1-F1
#
_cell.length_a   1.000
_cell.length_b   1.000
_cell.length_c   1.000
_cell.angle_alpha   90.00
_cell.angle_beta   90.00
_cell.angle_gamma   90.00
#
_symmetry.space_group_name_H-M   'P 1'
#
loop_
_entity.id
_entity.type
_entity.pdbx_description
1 polymer ?
#
loop_
_entity_poly.entity_id
_entity_poly.type
_entity_poly.pdbx_seq_one_letter_code
_entity_poly.pdbx_strand_id
1 'polypeptide(L)' 'MDAPINMVSGLQSSIQAQGAEANGPHVLQVLPALESGGVERGTVQTAAALTAAGWKATVASSGGLMIHDLSRAKA' A
#
# COMPACT_ATOMS: atom_id res chain seq x y z
N MET A 1 -49.77 -13.67 13.56
CA MET A 1 -48.54 -13.78 14.39
C MET A 1 -47.47 -14.22 13.42
N ASP A 2 -46.97 -13.28 12.61
CA ASP A 2 -46.00 -13.52 11.57
C ASP A 2 -44.66 -12.93 12.02
N ALA A 3 -43.62 -13.77 12.06
CA ALA A 3 -42.27 -13.32 12.34
C ALA A 3 -41.74 -12.49 11.15
N PRO A 4 -40.90 -11.46 11.38
CA PRO A 4 -40.38 -10.65 10.30
C PRO A 4 -39.37 -11.44 9.46
N ILE A 5 -39.60 -11.48 8.15
CA ILE A 5 -38.64 -11.93 7.13
C ILE A 5 -37.59 -10.83 7.03
N ASN A 6 -36.51 -10.94 7.81
CA ASN A 6 -35.36 -10.05 7.62
C ASN A 6 -34.55 -10.55 6.41
N MET A 7 -34.68 -9.81 5.32
CA MET A 7 -34.00 -10.03 4.05
C MET A 7 -32.51 -9.67 4.12
N VAL A 8 -31.73 -10.35 3.28
CA VAL A 8 -30.33 -10.07 2.89
C VAL A 8 -29.25 -10.48 3.91
N SER A 9 -28.94 -11.77 3.94
CA SER A 9 -27.78 -12.34 4.65
C SER A 9 -26.82 -13.09 3.71
N GLY A 10 -26.46 -12.50 2.57
CA GLY A 10 -25.60 -13.26 1.66
C GLY A 10 -24.98 -12.45 0.55
N LEU A 11 -23.99 -11.62 0.92
CA LEU A 11 -22.81 -11.27 0.11
C LEU A 11 -21.90 -10.41 1.02
N GLN A 12 -21.47 -10.99 2.14
CA GLN A 12 -20.36 -10.42 2.90
C GLN A 12 -19.09 -10.78 2.13
N SER A 13 -18.52 -9.79 1.46
CA SER A 13 -17.23 -9.89 0.77
C SER A 13 -16.21 -10.58 1.69
N SER A 14 -15.74 -11.77 1.33
CA SER A 14 -14.82 -12.59 2.13
C SER A 14 -13.41 -12.00 2.28
N ILE A 15 -13.17 -10.86 1.62
CA ILE A 15 -11.92 -10.12 1.67
C ILE A 15 -12.11 -9.01 2.71
N GLN A 16 -11.89 -9.34 3.98
CA GLN A 16 -11.61 -8.30 4.96
C GLN A 16 -10.19 -7.81 4.71
N ALA A 17 -10.06 -6.71 3.97
CA ALA A 17 -8.80 -5.99 3.89
C ALA A 17 -8.49 -5.46 5.30
N GLN A 18 -7.75 -6.25 6.08
CA GLN A 18 -7.17 -5.84 7.36
C GLN A 18 -6.03 -4.87 7.07
N GLY A 19 -6.38 -3.71 6.58
CA GLY A 19 -5.53 -2.54 6.61
C GLY A 19 -6.22 -1.54 7.51
N ALA A 20 -5.62 -1.28 8.68
CA ALA A 20 -5.93 -0.07 9.44
C ALA A 20 -6.18 1.08 8.47
N GLU A 21 -7.26 1.84 8.70
CA GLU A 21 -7.71 3.03 7.97
C GLU A 21 -6.50 3.91 7.62
N ALA A 22 -5.80 3.58 6.54
CA ALA A 22 -4.82 4.45 5.97
C ALA A 22 -5.66 5.60 5.43
N ASN A 23 -5.24 6.83 5.68
CA ASN A 23 -6.02 8.00 5.30
C ASN A 23 -5.99 8.24 3.76
N GLY A 24 -5.77 7.17 2.98
CA GLY A 24 -5.73 7.13 1.53
C GLY A 24 -5.35 5.74 0.95
N PRO A 25 -5.26 5.64 -0.39
CA PRO A 25 -4.98 4.41 -1.13
C PRO A 25 -3.68 3.70 -0.75
N HIS A 26 -3.62 2.41 -1.05
CA HIS A 26 -2.37 1.64 -1.07
C HIS A 26 -1.76 1.68 -2.47
N VAL A 27 -0.55 2.21 -2.59
CA VAL A 27 0.17 2.35 -3.87
C VAL A 27 1.32 1.34 -3.94
N LEU A 28 1.35 0.54 -5.02
CA LEU A 28 2.46 -0.34 -5.37
C LEU A 28 3.29 0.29 -6.51
N GLN A 29 4.58 0.43 -6.28
CA GLN A 29 5.56 0.81 -7.31
C GLN A 29 6.35 -0.43 -7.74
N VAL A 30 6.56 -0.60 -9.05
CA VAL A 30 7.32 -1.73 -9.60
C VAL A 30 8.44 -1.19 -10.47
N LEU A 31 9.66 -1.65 -10.20
CA LEU A 31 10.86 -1.32 -10.97
C LEU A 31 11.85 -2.49 -10.90
N PRO A 32 12.78 -2.63 -11.86
CA PRO A 32 13.72 -3.75 -11.86
C PRO A 32 14.59 -3.80 -10.59
N ALA A 33 15.25 -2.69 -10.22
CA ALA A 33 16.18 -2.61 -9.10
C ALA A 33 16.21 -1.19 -8.49
N LEU A 34 16.68 -1.10 -7.24
CA LEU A 34 16.90 0.14 -6.48
C LEU A 34 18.40 0.46 -6.41
N GLU A 35 19.05 0.57 -7.58
CA GLU A 35 20.49 0.85 -7.69
C GLU A 35 20.79 2.33 -7.47
N SER A 36 20.94 3.10 -8.56
CA SER A 36 21.32 4.51 -8.52
C SER A 36 20.84 5.18 -9.80
N GLY A 37 19.84 6.05 -9.67
CA GLY A 37 19.25 6.71 -10.82
C GLY A 37 18.08 7.62 -10.47
N GLY A 38 17.55 8.30 -11.49
CA GLY A 38 16.45 9.24 -11.33
C GLY A 38 15.13 8.55 -10.97
N VAL A 39 14.89 7.35 -11.51
CA VAL A 39 13.68 6.56 -11.25
C VAL A 39 13.68 6.07 -9.82
N GLU A 40 14.81 5.51 -9.36
CA GLU A 40 15.00 4.95 -8.02
C GLU A 40 14.89 6.03 -6.95
N ARG A 41 15.53 7.19 -7.17
CA ARG A 41 15.35 8.38 -6.32
C ARG A 41 13.90 8.86 -6.29
N GLY A 42 13.25 8.90 -7.45
CA GLY A 42 11.82 9.23 -7.56
C GLY A 42 10.96 8.25 -6.76
N THR A 43 11.21 6.95 -6.87
CA THR A 43 10.49 5.89 -6.15
C THR A 43 10.58 6.06 -4.64
N VAL A 44 11.78 6.34 -4.12
CA VAL A 44 11.98 6.61 -2.69
C VAL A 44 11.27 7.89 -2.24
N GLN A 45 11.38 8.97 -3.03
CA GLN A 45 10.71 10.25 -2.72
C GLN A 45 9.17 10.11 -2.73
N THR A 46 8.62 9.42 -3.71
CA THR A 46 7.18 9.15 -3.80
C THR A 46 6.72 8.27 -2.63
N ALA A 47 7.45 7.20 -2.30
CA ALA A 47 7.13 6.34 -1.16
C ALA A 47 7.14 7.13 0.17
N ALA A 48 8.13 8.00 0.36
CA ALA A 48 8.21 8.87 1.53
C ALA A 48 7.05 9.86 1.59
N ALA A 49 6.69 10.49 0.48
CA ALA A 49 5.58 11.44 0.42
C ALA A 49 4.23 10.78 0.71
N LEU A 50 3.98 9.59 0.15
CA LEU A 50 2.76 8.81 0.40
C LEU A 50 2.66 8.41 1.88
N THR A 51 3.76 7.91 2.45
CA THR A 51 3.81 7.52 3.86
C THR A 51 3.61 8.72 4.78
N ALA A 52 4.20 9.87 4.46
CA ALA A 52 3.98 11.12 5.18
C ALA A 52 2.53 11.62 5.09
N ALA A 53 1.82 11.34 4.00
CA ALA A 53 0.40 11.60 3.83
C ALA A 53 -0.51 10.59 4.57
N GLY A 54 0.07 9.59 5.25
CA GLY A 54 -0.67 8.53 5.94
C GLY A 54 -1.20 7.43 5.02
N TRP A 55 -0.70 7.37 3.78
CA TRP A 55 -1.04 6.34 2.82
C TRP A 55 -0.09 5.15 2.98
N LYS A 56 -0.48 4.00 2.43
CA LYS A 56 0.41 2.83 2.35
C LYS A 56 1.16 2.86 1.03
N ALA A 57 2.47 2.68 1.09
CA ALA A 57 3.34 2.55 -0.08
C ALA A 57 4.10 1.23 0.00
N THR A 58 4.19 0.52 -1.12
CA THR A 58 5.03 -0.67 -1.27
C THR A 58 5.84 -0.57 -2.55
N VAL A 59 7.05 -1.15 -2.54
CA VAL A 59 7.94 -1.17 -3.70
C VAL A 59 8.39 -2.60 -3.97
N ALA A 60 8.14 -3.09 -5.18
CA ALA A 60 8.64 -4.37 -5.65
C ALA A 60 9.84 -4.16 -6.59
N SER A 61 11.00 -4.72 -6.22
CA SER A 61 12.23 -4.72 -7.01
C SER A 61 13.11 -5.91 -6.63
N SER A 62 14.20 -6.15 -7.37
CA SER A 62 15.25 -7.09 -6.96
C SER A 62 16.14 -6.57 -5.82
N GLY A 63 15.82 -5.40 -5.26
CA GLY A 63 16.64 -4.68 -4.29
C GLY A 63 17.72 -3.82 -4.96
N GLY A 64 18.71 -3.40 -4.17
CA GLY A 64 19.81 -2.55 -4.62
C GLY A 64 20.33 -1.63 -3.51
N LEU A 65 21.25 -0.73 -3.87
CA LEU A 65 21.93 0.18 -2.92
C LEU A 65 20.96 1.07 -2.14
N MET A 66 19.85 1.50 -2.75
CA MET A 66 18.88 2.43 -2.16
C MET A 66 17.80 1.77 -1.27
N ILE A 67 17.88 0.46 -1.00
CA ILE A 67 16.99 -0.24 -0.05
C ILE A 67 16.95 0.48 1.31
N HIS A 68 18.08 1.00 1.78
CA HIS A 68 18.16 1.69 3.07
C HIS A 68 17.40 3.02 3.06
N ASP A 69 17.44 3.76 1.96
CA ASP A 69 16.70 5.02 1.81
C ASP A 69 15.20 4.76 1.76
N LEU A 70 14.78 3.68 1.08
CA LEU A 70 13.40 3.23 1.06
C LEU A 70 12.92 2.80 2.46
N SER A 71 13.72 2.03 3.20
CA SER A 71 13.37 1.60 4.56
C SER A 71 13.18 2.79 5.52
N ARG A 72 14.00 3.84 5.37
CA ARG A 72 13.85 5.09 6.14
C ARG A 72 12.55 5.82 5.82
N ALA A 73 12.03 5.68 4.60
CA ALA A 73 10.74 6.23 4.21
C ALA A 73 9.55 5.50 4.87
N LYS A 74 9.79 4.40 5.59
CA LYS A 74 8.78 3.52 6.21
C LYS A 74 7.79 2.94 5.18
N ALA A 75 8.29 2.71 3.97
CA ALA A 75 7.62 1.99 2.90
C ALA A 75 8.13 0.55 2.79
#